data_AF-A0A970UUQ5-F1
#
_entry.id   AF-A0A970UUQ5-F1
#
_cell.length_a   1.000
_cell.length_b   1.000
_cell.length_c   1.000
_cell.angle_alpha   90.00
_cell.angle_beta   90.00
_cell.angle_gamma   90.00
#
_symmetry.space_group_name_H-M   'P 1'
#
loop_
_entity.id
_entity.type
_entity.pdbx_description
1 polymer ?
#
loop_
_entity_poly.entity_id
_entity_poly.type
_entity_poly.pdbx_seq_one_letter_code
_entity_poly.pdbx_strand_id
1 'polypeptide(L)'
;MIDKQKRLQKQQDIEKTRKRMQVTVDPDNYEYVPAKKQTDYYDNDINQRVAIYVRVSTDDVKQTTSYELQKKYYEDFVLHHPNWTLVKIFADEGISGTSLKHRDEFNRMVTECKAGKIDIVICKNVSRFARNVTDCIGIVRDLAALKPPVGVFFESESIFSLKDDSQMALTFLATMAEEESHTRSRSMETSLRMRLDNGIPLTPKLLGYTHDANGELEINPEESPTVKLIFYMYLYGYSTGQIADTLIALGHRSYLGNINWTAGSIVQILRNERHCGDVYTRKTYTPNYRDHLAKKNRGERPQSRYFNHHRAIVTRDDFIAVQRMLDNAKFGNKSILPELRVIDSGILKGFVTINPRWSGFKEAEYFGAAKSVYPTLDTEQESVTTAEEDEYQLEVDAGDFDLRGFEITRSEFFDSGRRPTVTFGDKKIKFSMECVRKFGEKNYIELLINPIERKFAIRPADKKNRNTVMISKVSNTKYYPRDISSAAFSNTLFSLFGWNTDCKYRIIGSLYEQDCELAYIFDVINSEALFKPYVLTRKELSEEGQVSIQPLTPYGKRIRAIPEEWTSSFGKQFYLHELSLAALESQSEDDWKLRLEGQLFRTGKKVVVTEFDDLKQYIKQALNRVTPQEAYHE
;
A
#
# COMPACT_ATOMS: atom_id res chain seq x y z
N MET A 1 27.32 -9.61 -55.73
CA MET A 1 27.83 -10.28 -54.50
C MET A 1 27.21 -9.77 -53.19
N ILE A 2 26.47 -8.65 -53.15
CA ILE A 2 25.98 -8.01 -51.92
C ILE A 2 24.77 -8.73 -51.26
N ASP A 3 24.03 -9.57 -52.00
CA ASP A 3 22.79 -10.22 -51.51
C ASP A 3 23.05 -11.54 -50.73
N LYS A 4 24.16 -12.25 -51.01
CA LYS A 4 24.49 -13.50 -50.29
C LYS A 4 24.92 -13.25 -48.84
N GLN A 5 25.71 -12.21 -48.57
CA GLN A 5 26.11 -11.84 -47.20
C GLN A 5 24.91 -11.41 -46.37
N LYS A 6 23.99 -10.59 -46.92
CA LYS A 6 22.76 -10.21 -46.22
C LYS A 6 21.84 -11.39 -45.93
N ARG A 7 21.71 -12.35 -46.86
CA ARG A 7 20.93 -13.58 -46.64
C ARG A 7 21.55 -14.48 -45.58
N LEU A 8 22.88 -14.63 -45.59
CA LEU A 8 23.60 -15.39 -44.58
C LEU A 8 23.47 -14.74 -43.20
N GLN A 9 23.62 -13.42 -43.12
CA GLN A 9 23.42 -12.66 -41.88
C GLN A 9 21.98 -12.79 -41.36
N LYS A 10 20.98 -12.70 -42.25
CA LYS A 10 19.56 -12.93 -41.90
C LYS A 10 19.29 -14.36 -41.42
N GLN A 11 19.89 -15.38 -42.05
CA GLN A 11 19.79 -16.78 -41.60
C GLN A 11 20.44 -16.98 -40.24
N GLN A 12 21.62 -16.40 -40.01
CA GLN A 12 22.29 -16.40 -38.71
C GLN A 12 21.45 -15.69 -37.64
N ASP A 13 20.80 -14.58 -37.96
CA ASP A 13 19.92 -13.85 -37.04
C ASP A 13 18.64 -14.65 -36.71
N ILE A 14 18.09 -15.38 -37.69
CA ILE A 14 16.95 -16.30 -37.49
C ILE A 14 17.36 -17.48 -36.61
N GLU A 15 18.51 -18.11 -36.86
CA GLU A 15 19.02 -19.22 -36.05
C GLU A 15 19.35 -18.78 -34.62
N LYS A 16 19.96 -17.60 -34.44
CA LYS A 16 20.16 -16.98 -33.12
C LYS A 16 18.83 -16.77 -32.41
N THR A 17 17.82 -16.25 -33.11
CA THR A 17 16.49 -16.04 -32.53
C THR A 17 15.83 -17.36 -32.12
N ARG A 18 16.01 -18.44 -32.90
CA ARG A 18 15.50 -19.78 -32.54
C ARG A 18 16.20 -20.36 -31.31
N LYS A 19 17.53 -20.19 -31.18
CA LYS A 19 18.27 -20.61 -29.98
C LYS A 19 17.79 -19.87 -28.72
N ARG A 20 17.48 -18.57 -28.83
CA ARG A 20 16.89 -17.77 -27.73
C ARG A 20 15.50 -18.22 -27.27
N MET A 21 14.78 -19.00 -28.09
CA MET A 21 13.45 -19.53 -27.73
C MET A 21 13.53 -20.86 -26.98
N GLN A 22 14.70 -21.51 -26.95
CA GLN A 22 14.96 -22.76 -26.23
C GLN A 22 15.58 -22.46 -24.86
N VAL A 23 14.86 -21.71 -24.02
CA VAL A 23 15.31 -21.38 -22.65
C VAL A 23 14.65 -22.34 -21.68
N THR A 24 15.46 -23.06 -20.91
CA THR A 24 15.00 -23.81 -19.74
C THR A 24 14.97 -22.84 -18.57
N VAL A 25 13.78 -22.57 -18.04
CA VAL A 25 13.61 -21.68 -16.89
C VAL A 25 14.11 -22.39 -15.64
N ASP A 26 15.09 -21.82 -14.98
CA ASP A 26 15.54 -22.27 -13.66
C ASP A 26 14.47 -21.91 -12.62
N PRO A 27 13.77 -22.90 -12.00
CA PRO A 27 12.69 -22.64 -11.06
C PRO A 27 13.15 -21.90 -9.80
N ASP A 28 14.41 -22.06 -9.40
CA ASP A 28 14.93 -21.49 -8.15
C ASP A 28 15.29 -20.00 -8.29
N ASN A 29 15.49 -19.53 -9.52
CA ASN A 29 15.86 -18.14 -9.84
C ASN A 29 14.73 -17.37 -10.53
N TYR A 30 13.50 -17.88 -10.47
CA TYR A 30 12.33 -17.32 -11.15
C TYR A 30 11.14 -17.16 -10.21
N GLU A 31 10.55 -15.96 -10.20
CA GLU A 31 9.32 -15.66 -9.47
C GLU A 31 8.25 -15.18 -10.45
N TYR A 32 7.17 -15.95 -10.58
CA TYR A 32 5.98 -15.56 -11.33
C TYR A 32 4.95 -14.92 -10.41
N VAL A 33 4.60 -13.68 -10.71
CA VAL A 33 3.54 -12.94 -10.01
C VAL A 33 2.30 -12.98 -10.90
N PRO A 34 1.26 -13.76 -10.54
CA PRO A 34 0.04 -13.84 -11.33
C PRO A 34 -0.67 -12.48 -11.36
N ALA A 35 -1.44 -12.23 -12.43
CA ALA A 35 -2.34 -11.09 -12.45
C ALA A 35 -3.40 -11.26 -11.36
N LYS A 36 -3.79 -10.16 -10.72
CA LYS A 36 -4.99 -10.10 -9.91
C LYS A 36 -6.19 -10.47 -10.78
N LYS A 37 -7.10 -11.26 -10.22
CA LYS A 37 -8.36 -11.62 -10.87
C LYS A 37 -9.04 -10.34 -11.37
N GLN A 38 -9.29 -10.26 -12.67
CA GLN A 38 -10.08 -9.16 -13.22
C GLN A 38 -11.51 -9.32 -12.71
N THR A 39 -12.16 -8.20 -12.39
CA THR A 39 -13.56 -8.21 -11.94
C THR A 39 -14.44 -8.80 -13.03
N ASP A 40 -15.01 -9.97 -12.77
CA ASP A 40 -15.96 -10.61 -13.67
C ASP A 40 -17.39 -10.12 -13.36
N TYR A 41 -18.28 -10.20 -14.33
CA TYR A 41 -19.69 -9.88 -14.14
C TYR A 41 -20.33 -10.83 -13.12
N TYR A 42 -19.98 -12.11 -13.18
CA TYR A 42 -20.39 -13.14 -12.21
C TYR A 42 -19.50 -13.20 -10.97
N ASP A 43 -18.65 -12.19 -10.73
CA ASP A 43 -17.73 -12.22 -9.60
C ASP A 43 -18.49 -11.98 -8.30
N ASN A 44 -18.88 -13.10 -7.67
CA ASN A 44 -19.56 -13.14 -6.39
C ASN A 44 -18.64 -12.70 -5.23
N ASP A 45 -17.43 -12.20 -5.47
CA ASP A 45 -16.52 -11.79 -4.39
C ASP A 45 -16.64 -10.29 -4.04
N ILE A 46 -17.37 -9.49 -4.85
CA ILE A 46 -17.45 -8.03 -4.69
C ILE A 46 -18.91 -7.54 -4.77
N ASN A 47 -19.34 -6.72 -3.82
CA ASN A 47 -20.66 -6.09 -3.87
C ASN A 47 -20.77 -5.12 -5.06
N GLN A 48 -21.77 -5.32 -5.93
CA GLN A 48 -22.03 -4.51 -7.12
C GLN A 48 -23.39 -3.82 -7.04
N ARG A 49 -23.44 -2.52 -7.30
CA ARG A 49 -24.70 -1.78 -7.44
C ARG A 49 -25.19 -1.85 -8.87
N VAL A 50 -26.31 -2.54 -9.06
CA VAL A 50 -26.82 -2.92 -10.38
C VAL A 50 -27.99 -2.03 -10.76
N ALA A 51 -27.92 -1.42 -11.94
CA ALA A 51 -29.05 -0.78 -12.61
C ALA A 51 -29.48 -1.62 -13.80
N ILE A 52 -30.76 -1.61 -14.10
CA ILE A 52 -31.33 -2.36 -15.23
C ILE A 52 -31.98 -1.37 -16.16
N TYR A 53 -31.64 -1.43 -17.45
CA TYR A 53 -32.22 -0.56 -18.45
C TYR A 53 -33.15 -1.35 -19.38
N VAL A 54 -34.42 -0.93 -19.39
CA VAL A 54 -35.49 -1.54 -20.18
C VAL A 54 -36.08 -0.49 -21.13
N ARG A 55 -36.36 -0.89 -22.37
CA ARG A 55 -37.03 -0.05 -23.36
C ARG A 55 -38.26 -0.79 -23.89
N VAL A 56 -39.45 -0.23 -23.64
CA VAL A 56 -40.75 -0.83 -23.98
C VAL A 56 -41.37 -0.09 -25.17
N SER A 57 -42.01 -0.83 -26.08
CA SER A 57 -42.81 -0.26 -27.17
C SER A 57 -44.26 -0.18 -26.70
N THR A 58 -44.90 0.98 -26.79
CA THR A 58 -46.23 1.21 -26.21
C THR A 58 -47.27 1.39 -27.32
N ASP A 59 -47.51 0.35 -28.11
CA ASP A 59 -48.54 0.39 -29.17
C ASP A 59 -49.69 -0.61 -28.94
N ASP A 60 -49.72 -1.39 -27.83
CA ASP A 60 -50.82 -2.34 -27.58
C ASP A 60 -51.00 -2.70 -26.09
N VAL A 61 -52.25 -2.81 -25.61
CA VAL A 61 -52.60 -3.09 -24.18
C VAL A 61 -52.16 -4.50 -23.76
N LYS A 62 -52.02 -5.43 -24.71
CA LYS A 62 -51.42 -6.76 -24.47
C LYS A 62 -49.92 -6.70 -24.16
N GLN A 63 -49.25 -5.57 -24.39
CA GLN A 63 -47.82 -5.38 -24.08
C GLN A 63 -47.56 -4.77 -22.70
N THR A 64 -48.58 -4.27 -21.98
CA THR A 64 -48.40 -3.81 -20.59
C THR A 64 -47.98 -4.96 -19.67
N THR A 65 -48.49 -6.17 -19.91
CA THR A 65 -48.04 -7.40 -19.22
C THR A 65 -46.55 -7.69 -19.48
N SER A 66 -46.03 -7.32 -20.65
CA SER A 66 -44.62 -7.55 -21.05
C SER A 66 -43.62 -6.72 -20.25
N TYR A 67 -44.00 -5.53 -19.75
CA TYR A 67 -43.14 -4.70 -18.92
C TYR A 67 -43.05 -5.25 -17.48
N GLU A 68 -44.18 -5.54 -16.85
CA GLU A 68 -44.20 -6.12 -15.50
C GLU A 68 -43.51 -7.49 -15.45
N LEU A 69 -43.66 -8.31 -16.51
CA LEU A 69 -42.92 -9.56 -16.67
C LEU A 69 -41.40 -9.34 -16.80
N GLN A 70 -40.96 -8.32 -17.56
CA GLN A 70 -39.54 -7.99 -17.69
C GLN A 70 -38.97 -7.45 -16.38
N LYS A 71 -39.73 -6.62 -15.67
CA LYS A 71 -39.37 -6.10 -14.35
C LYS A 71 -39.15 -7.24 -13.36
N LYS A 72 -40.14 -8.14 -13.25
CA LYS A 72 -40.06 -9.31 -12.37
C LYS A 72 -38.89 -10.22 -12.74
N TYR A 73 -38.70 -10.52 -14.02
CA TYR A 73 -37.58 -11.32 -14.50
C TYR A 73 -36.23 -10.76 -14.04
N TYR A 74 -36.05 -9.44 -14.17
CA TYR A 74 -34.81 -8.77 -13.85
C TYR A 74 -34.60 -8.54 -12.35
N GLU A 75 -35.67 -8.36 -11.58
CA GLU A 75 -35.64 -8.39 -10.11
C GLU A 75 -35.20 -9.77 -9.62
N ASP A 76 -35.82 -10.84 -10.13
CA ASP A 76 -35.41 -12.22 -9.84
C ASP A 76 -33.96 -12.45 -10.28
N PHE A 77 -33.57 -11.98 -11.47
CA PHE A 77 -32.19 -12.13 -11.98
C PHE A 77 -31.16 -11.53 -11.02
N VAL A 78 -31.39 -10.34 -10.47
CA VAL A 78 -30.49 -9.73 -9.49
C VAL A 78 -30.50 -10.47 -8.15
N LEU A 79 -31.66 -10.95 -7.69
CA LEU A 79 -31.78 -11.73 -6.45
C LEU A 79 -30.98 -13.05 -6.49
N HIS A 80 -30.85 -13.68 -7.66
CA HIS A 80 -30.03 -14.89 -7.81
C HIS A 80 -28.51 -14.62 -7.75
N HIS A 81 -28.08 -13.35 -7.65
CA HIS A 81 -26.69 -12.95 -7.48
C HIS A 81 -26.44 -12.39 -6.07
N PRO A 82 -25.81 -13.14 -5.15
CA PRO A 82 -25.78 -12.83 -3.71
C PRO A 82 -25.06 -11.52 -3.35
N ASN A 83 -24.24 -10.97 -4.25
CA ASN A 83 -23.49 -9.74 -4.03
C ASN A 83 -23.95 -8.58 -4.91
N TRP A 84 -25.13 -8.68 -5.52
CA TRP A 84 -25.68 -7.57 -6.28
C TRP A 84 -26.77 -6.85 -5.50
N THR A 85 -26.77 -5.52 -5.59
CA THR A 85 -27.81 -4.67 -5.02
C THR A 85 -28.50 -3.92 -6.13
N LEU A 86 -29.78 -4.24 -6.37
CA LEU A 86 -30.58 -3.53 -7.35
C LEU A 86 -30.78 -2.07 -6.90
N VAL A 87 -30.23 -1.12 -7.65
CA VAL A 87 -30.40 0.32 -7.39
C VAL A 87 -31.75 0.77 -7.90
N LYS A 88 -32.00 0.54 -9.20
CA LYS A 88 -33.22 0.95 -9.88
C LYS A 88 -33.33 0.26 -11.24
N ILE A 89 -34.57 -0.01 -11.66
CA ILE A 89 -34.92 -0.33 -13.04
C ILE A 89 -35.30 0.97 -13.75
N PHE A 90 -34.51 1.36 -14.75
CA PHE A 90 -34.73 2.53 -15.59
C PHE A 90 -35.49 2.09 -16.84
N ALA A 91 -36.72 2.57 -16.99
CA ALA A 91 -37.59 2.17 -18.08
C ALA A 91 -38.00 3.38 -18.92
N ASP A 92 -37.72 3.33 -20.23
CA ASP A 92 -38.29 4.27 -21.19
C ASP A 92 -39.51 3.61 -21.88
N GLU A 93 -40.70 4.21 -21.71
CA GLU A 93 -41.96 3.81 -22.35
C GLU A 93 -42.25 4.65 -23.61
N GLY A 94 -42.95 4.09 -24.60
CA GLY A 94 -43.54 4.85 -25.71
C GLY A 94 -42.63 5.16 -26.90
N ILE A 95 -41.49 4.49 -27.06
CA ILE A 95 -40.57 4.77 -28.17
C ILE A 95 -40.89 3.92 -29.40
N SER A 96 -41.99 4.24 -30.09
CA SER A 96 -42.30 3.71 -31.44
C SER A 96 -41.29 4.25 -32.48
N GLY A 97 -41.12 3.51 -33.58
CA GLY A 97 -40.02 3.65 -34.54
C GLY A 97 -39.91 4.97 -35.32
N THR A 98 -40.71 6.01 -35.05
CA THR A 98 -40.79 7.19 -35.92
C THR A 98 -41.00 8.56 -35.25
N SER A 99 -41.01 8.71 -33.92
CA SER A 99 -41.02 10.06 -33.28
C SER A 99 -39.95 10.25 -32.19
N LEU A 100 -39.46 11.48 -32.13
CA LEU A 100 -38.18 11.94 -31.57
C LEU A 100 -38.35 12.57 -30.18
N LYS A 101 -37.42 12.24 -29.26
CA LYS A 101 -37.23 12.81 -27.90
C LYS A 101 -38.28 12.24 -26.93
N HIS A 102 -37.94 11.34 -26.00
CA HIS A 102 -37.17 11.63 -24.79
C HIS A 102 -36.68 10.31 -24.16
N ARG A 103 -35.38 10.12 -23.97
CA ARG A 103 -34.78 8.96 -23.26
C ARG A 103 -34.40 9.37 -21.85
N ASP A 104 -35.37 9.88 -21.10
CA ASP A 104 -35.12 10.58 -19.86
C ASP A 104 -34.59 9.63 -18.78
N GLU A 105 -35.10 8.40 -18.71
CA GLU A 105 -34.61 7.42 -17.74
C GLU A 105 -33.25 6.83 -18.14
N PHE A 106 -32.96 6.68 -19.45
CA PHE A 106 -31.61 6.34 -19.90
C PHE A 106 -30.58 7.43 -19.53
N ASN A 107 -30.90 8.70 -19.79
CA ASN A 107 -30.02 9.83 -19.47
C ASN A 107 -29.83 9.97 -17.96
N ARG A 108 -30.88 9.72 -17.18
CA ARG A 108 -30.81 9.68 -15.72
C ARG A 108 -29.92 8.55 -15.23
N MET A 109 -30.05 7.33 -15.77
CA MET A 109 -29.17 6.21 -15.47
C MET A 109 -27.70 6.57 -15.72
N VAL A 110 -27.37 7.13 -16.88
CA VAL A 110 -26.00 7.55 -17.21
C VAL A 110 -25.49 8.61 -16.24
N THR A 111 -26.36 9.54 -15.82
CA THR A 111 -26.01 10.57 -14.81
C THR A 111 -25.74 9.93 -13.44
N GLU A 112 -26.53 8.95 -13.03
CA GLU A 112 -26.32 8.21 -11.77
C GLU A 112 -25.06 7.33 -11.82
N CYS A 113 -24.72 6.76 -12.98
CA CYS A 113 -23.43 6.11 -13.21
C CYS A 113 -22.26 7.09 -13.01
N LYS A 114 -22.35 8.28 -13.62
CA LYS A 114 -21.33 9.35 -13.48
C LYS A 114 -21.21 9.87 -12.04
N ALA A 115 -22.31 9.86 -11.28
CA ALA A 115 -22.31 10.19 -9.86
C ALA A 115 -21.74 9.07 -8.97
N GLY A 116 -21.34 7.94 -9.56
CA GLY A 116 -20.80 6.79 -8.84
C GLY A 116 -21.84 6.11 -7.96
N LYS A 117 -23.13 6.11 -8.36
CA LYS A 117 -24.23 5.41 -7.68
C LYS A 117 -24.48 3.99 -8.20
N ILE A 118 -24.04 3.71 -9.42
CA ILE A 118 -24.23 2.45 -10.16
C ILE A 118 -22.85 1.94 -10.56
N ASP A 119 -22.61 0.64 -10.40
CA ASP A 119 -21.37 -0.03 -10.78
C ASP A 119 -21.56 -0.89 -12.04
N ILE A 120 -22.76 -1.45 -12.23
CA ILE A 120 -23.10 -2.31 -13.37
C ILE A 120 -24.46 -1.90 -13.95
N VAL A 121 -24.55 -1.81 -15.28
CA VAL A 121 -25.80 -1.66 -16.02
C VAL A 121 -26.10 -2.95 -16.76
N ILE A 122 -27.28 -3.53 -16.53
CA ILE A 122 -27.79 -4.69 -17.27
C ILE A 122 -28.75 -4.20 -18.34
N CYS A 123 -28.55 -4.69 -19.56
CA CYS A 123 -29.48 -4.46 -20.66
C CYS A 123 -29.69 -5.76 -21.44
N LYS A 124 -30.90 -5.95 -21.97
CA LYS A 124 -31.25 -7.15 -22.73
C LYS A 124 -30.34 -7.38 -23.93
N ASN A 125 -30.08 -6.34 -24.72
CA ASN A 125 -29.21 -6.41 -25.90
C ASN A 125 -28.71 -5.03 -26.33
N VAL A 126 -27.75 -5.00 -27.27
CA VAL A 126 -27.12 -3.76 -27.74
C VAL A 126 -28.14 -2.79 -28.36
N SER A 127 -29.13 -3.31 -29.09
CA SER A 127 -30.16 -2.51 -29.78
C SER A 127 -31.12 -1.79 -28.82
N ARG A 128 -31.29 -2.31 -27.60
CA ARG A 128 -32.08 -1.67 -26.55
C ARG A 128 -31.30 -0.53 -25.93
N PHE A 129 -29.99 -0.69 -25.73
CA PHE A 129 -29.12 0.30 -25.10
C PHE A 129 -28.92 1.55 -25.96
N ALA A 130 -28.61 1.41 -27.26
CA ALA A 130 -28.45 2.57 -28.16
C ALA A 130 -29.08 2.33 -29.54
N ARG A 131 -29.45 3.44 -30.21
CA ARG A 131 -30.04 3.42 -31.57
C ARG A 131 -29.01 3.15 -32.67
N ASN A 132 -27.75 3.52 -32.40
CA ASN A 132 -26.60 3.35 -33.27
C ASN A 132 -25.52 2.60 -32.48
N VAL A 133 -24.85 1.64 -33.12
CA VAL A 133 -23.72 0.91 -32.56
C VAL A 133 -22.57 1.87 -32.17
N THR A 134 -22.31 2.91 -32.96
CA THR A 134 -21.30 3.94 -32.64
C THR A 134 -21.64 4.68 -31.35
N ASP A 135 -22.91 5.05 -31.16
CA ASP A 135 -23.37 5.75 -29.94
C ASP A 135 -23.32 4.81 -28.73
N CYS A 136 -23.67 3.52 -28.92
CA CYS A 136 -23.52 2.49 -27.89
C CYS A 136 -22.08 2.45 -27.37
N ILE A 137 -21.13 2.35 -28.30
CA ILE A 137 -19.71 2.22 -27.99
C ILE A 137 -19.17 3.48 -27.32
N GLY A 138 -19.57 4.66 -27.78
CA GLY A 138 -19.21 5.93 -27.12
C GLY A 138 -19.62 5.94 -25.65
N ILE A 139 -20.88 5.62 -25.38
CA ILE A 139 -21.43 5.63 -24.01
C ILE A 139 -20.79 4.54 -23.15
N VAL A 140 -20.65 3.32 -23.66
CA VAL A 140 -20.02 2.21 -22.93
C VAL A 140 -18.56 2.54 -22.59
N ARG A 141 -17.82 3.20 -23.49
CA ARG A 141 -16.45 3.67 -23.23
C ARG A 141 -16.41 4.78 -22.18
N ASP A 142 -17.32 5.75 -22.27
CA ASP A 142 -17.42 6.83 -21.30
C ASP A 142 -17.68 6.28 -19.89
N LEU A 143 -18.56 5.27 -19.77
CA LEU A 143 -18.85 4.59 -18.51
C LEU A 143 -17.66 3.77 -18.00
N ALA A 144 -16.96 3.05 -18.89
CA ALA A 144 -15.76 2.29 -18.53
C ALA A 144 -14.57 3.18 -18.12
N ALA A 145 -14.53 4.44 -18.58
CA ALA A 145 -13.49 5.41 -18.24
C ALA A 145 -13.69 6.10 -16.88
N LEU A 146 -14.85 5.90 -16.22
CA LEU A 146 -15.14 6.45 -14.89
C LEU A 146 -14.20 5.88 -13.81
N LYS A 147 -14.15 6.57 -12.66
CA LYS A 147 -13.38 6.14 -11.48
C LYS A 147 -14.28 6.16 -10.25
N PRO A 148 -14.84 5.01 -9.83
CA PRO A 148 -14.65 3.64 -10.35
C PRO A 148 -15.29 3.42 -11.75
N PRO A 149 -14.80 2.44 -12.53
CA PRO A 149 -15.34 2.14 -13.86
C PRO A 149 -16.72 1.49 -13.74
N VAL A 150 -17.63 1.82 -14.66
CA VAL A 150 -18.98 1.24 -14.72
C VAL A 150 -19.08 0.28 -15.89
N GLY A 151 -19.49 -0.96 -15.60
CA GLY A 151 -19.65 -2.02 -16.60
C GLY A 151 -21.06 -2.07 -17.19
N VAL A 152 -21.17 -2.46 -18.45
CA VAL A 152 -22.46 -2.71 -19.12
C VAL A 152 -22.50 -4.17 -19.55
N PHE A 153 -23.50 -4.90 -19.10
CA PHE A 153 -23.76 -6.28 -19.49
C PHE A 153 -24.93 -6.33 -20.48
N PHE A 154 -24.64 -6.90 -21.65
CA PHE A 154 -25.63 -7.23 -22.66
C PHE A 154 -25.95 -8.72 -22.56
N GLU A 155 -27.15 -9.03 -22.09
CA GLU A 155 -27.58 -10.39 -21.76
C GLU A 155 -27.64 -11.30 -23.00
N SER A 156 -28.31 -10.85 -24.05
CA SER A 156 -28.52 -11.67 -25.27
C SER A 156 -27.21 -12.04 -25.96
N GLU A 157 -26.27 -11.11 -25.97
CA GLU A 157 -24.94 -11.30 -26.56
C GLU A 157 -23.93 -11.88 -25.56
N SER A 158 -24.29 -11.98 -24.27
CA SER A 158 -23.40 -12.38 -23.16
C SER A 158 -22.08 -11.57 -23.13
N ILE A 159 -22.18 -10.26 -23.38
CA ILE A 159 -21.04 -9.33 -23.47
C ILE A 159 -21.01 -8.45 -22.22
N PHE A 160 -19.91 -8.48 -21.47
CA PHE A 160 -19.66 -7.56 -20.35
C PHE A 160 -18.54 -6.55 -20.65
N SER A 161 -18.85 -5.26 -20.74
CA SER A 161 -17.97 -4.23 -21.33
C SER A 161 -16.60 -4.02 -20.67
N LEU A 162 -16.42 -4.45 -19.41
CA LEU A 162 -15.14 -4.32 -18.70
C LEU A 162 -14.19 -5.51 -18.93
N LYS A 163 -14.66 -6.60 -19.55
CA LYS A 163 -13.82 -7.76 -19.88
C LYS A 163 -12.93 -7.48 -21.09
N ASP A 164 -11.67 -7.90 -21.06
CA ASP A 164 -10.72 -7.67 -22.17
C ASP A 164 -11.23 -8.21 -23.53
N ASP A 165 -11.99 -9.32 -23.52
CA ASP A 165 -12.56 -9.96 -24.71
C ASP A 165 -13.83 -9.27 -25.23
N SER A 166 -14.57 -8.56 -24.37
CA SER A 166 -15.84 -7.92 -24.75
C SER A 166 -15.64 -6.69 -25.62
N GLN A 167 -14.49 -6.02 -25.48
CA GLN A 167 -14.08 -5.01 -26.44
C GLN A 167 -13.96 -5.61 -27.84
N MET A 168 -13.58 -6.89 -28.00
CA MET A 168 -13.59 -7.54 -29.32
C MET A 168 -14.99 -7.64 -29.89
N ALA A 169 -15.98 -8.11 -29.12
CA ALA A 169 -17.34 -8.33 -29.59
C ALA A 169 -18.08 -7.01 -29.86
N LEU A 170 -17.91 -6.01 -28.98
CA LEU A 170 -18.43 -4.65 -29.19
C LEU A 170 -17.74 -3.95 -30.35
N THR A 171 -16.44 -4.19 -30.54
CA THR A 171 -15.67 -3.67 -31.67
C THR A 171 -16.03 -4.42 -32.95
N PHE A 172 -16.27 -5.73 -32.95
CA PHE A 172 -16.67 -6.53 -34.12
C PHE A 172 -18.02 -6.10 -34.69
N LEU A 173 -18.97 -5.75 -33.82
CA LEU A 173 -20.22 -5.07 -34.20
C LEU A 173 -19.99 -3.67 -34.81
N ALA A 174 -18.83 -3.05 -34.54
CA ALA A 174 -18.42 -1.72 -35.01
C ALA A 174 -17.44 -1.74 -36.20
N THR A 175 -16.63 -2.80 -36.37
CA THR A 175 -15.44 -2.87 -37.24
C THR A 175 -15.70 -3.62 -38.52
N MET A 176 -16.75 -3.22 -39.24
CA MET A 176 -16.60 -3.16 -40.69
C MET A 176 -15.65 -2.02 -41.13
N ALA A 177 -15.04 -1.27 -40.19
CA ALA A 177 -14.33 -0.03 -40.51
C ALA A 177 -12.93 0.23 -39.89
N GLU A 178 -12.33 -0.56 -38.97
CA GLU A 178 -11.05 -0.11 -38.35
C GLU A 178 -10.21 -1.20 -37.59
N GLU A 179 -9.67 -2.22 -38.27
CA GLU A 179 -9.08 -3.40 -37.60
C GLU A 179 -7.53 -3.42 -37.45
N GLU A 180 -6.79 -2.53 -38.12
CA GLU A 180 -5.33 -2.71 -38.25
C GLU A 180 -4.52 -2.32 -37.01
N SER A 181 -4.89 -1.25 -36.29
CA SER A 181 -4.15 -0.78 -35.11
C SER A 181 -4.34 -1.70 -33.91
N HIS A 182 -5.55 -2.21 -33.74
CA HIS A 182 -5.91 -3.10 -32.65
C HIS A 182 -5.26 -4.48 -32.79
N THR A 183 -5.25 -5.05 -34.00
CA THR A 183 -4.59 -6.34 -34.30
C THR A 183 -3.10 -6.31 -33.99
N ARG A 184 -2.42 -5.18 -34.28
CA ARG A 184 -1.01 -4.98 -33.92
C ARG A 184 -0.80 -4.95 -32.41
N SER A 185 -1.63 -4.21 -31.66
CA SER A 185 -1.52 -4.14 -30.20
C SER A 185 -1.73 -5.50 -29.52
N ARG A 186 -2.75 -6.25 -29.96
CA ARG A 186 -3.02 -7.60 -29.44
C ARG A 186 -1.90 -8.58 -29.76
N SER A 187 -1.41 -8.57 -31.00
CA SER A 187 -0.29 -9.43 -31.41
C SER A 187 0.96 -9.15 -30.56
N MET A 188 1.22 -7.88 -30.24
CA MET A 188 2.31 -7.49 -29.35
C MET A 188 2.09 -7.98 -27.91
N GLU A 189 0.87 -7.88 -27.39
CA GLU A 189 0.52 -8.38 -26.05
C GLU A 189 0.66 -9.91 -25.95
N THR A 190 0.13 -10.64 -26.92
CA THR A 190 0.25 -12.10 -27.02
C THR A 190 1.72 -12.51 -27.12
N SER A 191 2.51 -11.82 -27.95
CA SER A 191 3.96 -12.05 -28.05
C SER A 191 4.67 -11.83 -26.71
N LEU A 192 4.34 -10.75 -26.00
CA LEU A 192 4.90 -10.47 -24.68
C LEU A 192 4.46 -11.51 -23.63
N ARG A 193 3.27 -12.11 -23.79
CA ARG A 193 2.74 -13.16 -22.90
C ARG A 193 3.46 -14.47 -23.15
N MET A 194 3.53 -14.90 -24.40
CA MET A 194 4.28 -16.10 -24.80
C MET A 194 5.75 -16.04 -24.36
N ARG A 195 6.40 -14.88 -24.49
CA ARG A 195 7.77 -14.69 -23.96
C ARG A 195 7.85 -14.91 -22.46
N LEU A 196 6.86 -14.42 -21.72
CA LEU A 196 6.82 -14.54 -20.27
C LEU A 196 6.56 -15.99 -19.84
N ASP A 197 5.64 -16.68 -20.52
CA ASP A 197 5.31 -18.09 -20.27
C ASP A 197 6.49 -19.03 -20.57
N ASN A 198 7.37 -18.64 -21.50
CA ASN A 198 8.60 -19.37 -21.84
C ASN A 198 9.85 -18.84 -21.12
N GLY A 199 9.71 -17.92 -20.17
CA GLY A 199 10.82 -17.42 -19.36
C GLY A 199 11.85 -16.57 -20.12
N ILE A 200 11.45 -15.87 -21.18
CA ILE A 200 12.33 -15.06 -22.04
C ILE A 200 12.09 -13.57 -21.73
N PRO A 201 12.88 -12.96 -20.83
CA PRO A 201 12.69 -11.56 -20.47
C PRO A 201 13.05 -10.62 -21.62
N LEU A 202 12.32 -9.51 -21.72
CA LEU A 202 12.69 -8.41 -22.60
C LEU A 202 13.73 -7.53 -21.91
N THR A 203 14.96 -7.52 -22.43
CA THR A 203 16.08 -6.73 -21.92
C THR A 203 16.39 -5.57 -22.89
N PRO A 204 15.73 -4.40 -22.79
CA PRO A 204 16.10 -3.25 -23.61
C PRO A 204 17.53 -2.80 -23.29
N LYS A 205 18.14 -2.02 -24.18
CA LYS A 205 19.49 -1.49 -23.94
C LYS A 205 19.53 -0.62 -22.67
N LEU A 206 20.65 -0.69 -21.93
CA LEU A 206 20.80 -0.11 -20.60
C LEU A 206 22.23 0.40 -20.43
N LEU A 207 22.40 1.58 -19.82
CA LEU A 207 23.72 2.13 -19.50
C LEU A 207 24.55 1.14 -18.67
N GLY A 208 25.80 0.92 -19.05
CA GLY A 208 26.70 -0.01 -18.37
C GLY A 208 26.63 -1.45 -18.88
N TYR A 209 25.68 -1.75 -19.79
CA TYR A 209 25.53 -3.07 -20.38
C TYR A 209 25.39 -3.01 -21.90
N THR A 210 25.96 -4.01 -22.57
CA THR A 210 25.78 -4.28 -24.00
C THR A 210 25.10 -5.64 -24.18
N HIS A 211 24.54 -5.87 -25.37
CA HIS A 211 24.04 -7.19 -25.73
C HIS A 211 25.13 -7.98 -26.43
N ASP A 212 25.40 -9.19 -25.96
CA ASP A 212 26.35 -10.10 -26.60
C ASP A 212 25.79 -10.69 -27.92
N ALA A 213 26.56 -11.56 -28.57
CA ALA A 213 26.13 -12.24 -29.79
C ALA A 213 24.85 -13.10 -29.59
N ASN A 214 24.60 -13.53 -28.36
CA ASN A 214 23.45 -14.34 -27.95
C ASN A 214 22.26 -13.48 -27.47
N GLY A 215 22.41 -12.16 -27.35
CA GLY A 215 21.37 -11.24 -26.89
C GLY A 215 21.17 -11.19 -25.38
N GLU A 216 22.15 -11.68 -24.63
CA GLU A 216 22.24 -11.56 -23.19
C GLU A 216 22.96 -10.28 -22.79
N LEU A 217 22.78 -9.85 -21.55
CA LEU A 217 23.39 -8.63 -21.04
C LEU A 217 24.82 -8.89 -20.55
N GLU A 218 25.77 -8.25 -21.19
CA GLU A 218 27.18 -8.26 -20.83
C GLU A 218 27.61 -6.87 -20.32
N ILE A 219 28.52 -6.83 -19.34
CA ILE A 219 29.01 -5.57 -18.77
C ILE A 219 29.86 -4.84 -19.81
N ASN A 220 29.50 -3.59 -20.11
CA ASN A 220 30.32 -2.73 -20.94
C ASN A 220 31.45 -2.11 -20.08
N PRO A 221 32.73 -2.36 -20.38
CA PRO A 221 33.84 -1.84 -19.59
C PRO A 221 33.96 -0.31 -19.62
N GLU A 222 33.48 0.37 -20.66
CA GLU A 222 33.54 1.83 -20.76
C GLU A 222 32.44 2.53 -19.95
N GLU A 223 31.22 1.98 -19.96
CA GLU A 223 30.05 2.61 -19.32
C GLU A 223 29.85 2.17 -17.87
N SER A 224 30.21 0.92 -17.53
CA SER A 224 29.97 0.36 -16.19
C SER A 224 30.63 1.12 -15.03
N PRO A 225 31.83 1.73 -15.17
CA PRO A 225 32.41 2.53 -14.10
C PRO A 225 31.55 3.75 -13.74
N THR A 226 30.84 4.33 -14.72
CA THR A 226 29.92 5.46 -14.52
C THR A 226 28.73 5.05 -13.67
N VAL A 227 28.13 3.89 -13.98
CA VAL A 227 27.04 3.33 -13.18
C VAL A 227 27.52 3.05 -11.76
N LYS A 228 28.67 2.40 -11.60
CA LYS A 228 29.24 2.10 -10.28
C LYS A 228 29.53 3.37 -9.47
N LEU A 229 30.06 4.42 -10.12
CA LEU A 229 30.28 5.73 -9.50
C LEU A 229 28.98 6.35 -8.97
N ILE A 230 27.89 6.31 -9.75
CA ILE A 230 26.58 6.82 -9.34
C ILE A 230 26.09 6.15 -8.05
N PHE A 231 26.19 4.81 -7.97
CA PHE A 231 25.79 4.07 -6.77
C PHE A 231 26.66 4.42 -5.57
N TYR A 232 27.98 4.47 -5.76
CA TYR A 232 28.92 4.75 -4.67
C TYR A 232 28.82 6.18 -4.15
N MET A 233 28.67 7.18 -5.03
CA MET A 233 28.42 8.56 -4.62
C MET A 233 27.13 8.68 -3.81
N TYR A 234 26.07 7.96 -4.21
CA TYR A 234 24.81 7.99 -3.46
C TYR A 234 24.93 7.31 -2.08
N LEU A 235 25.62 6.17 -2.00
CA LEU A 235 25.93 5.50 -0.71
C LEU A 235 26.79 6.37 0.21
N TYR A 236 27.74 7.13 -0.37
CA TYR A 236 28.58 8.07 0.37
C TYR A 236 27.82 9.30 0.89
N GLY A 237 26.61 9.56 0.37
CA GLY A 237 25.71 10.62 0.86
C GLY A 237 25.55 11.83 -0.08
N TYR A 238 26.04 11.76 -1.32
CA TYR A 238 25.77 12.80 -2.32
C TYR A 238 24.29 12.77 -2.73
N SER A 239 23.70 13.95 -2.93
CA SER A 239 22.34 14.06 -3.47
C SER A 239 22.31 13.72 -4.96
N THR A 240 21.14 13.29 -5.47
CA THR A 240 20.97 12.96 -6.89
C THR A 240 21.20 14.17 -7.82
N GLY A 241 20.99 15.39 -7.33
CA GLY A 241 21.35 16.63 -8.04
C GLY A 241 22.87 16.79 -8.14
N GLN A 242 23.59 16.70 -7.02
CA GLN A 242 25.06 16.78 -7.01
C GLN A 242 25.70 15.70 -7.88
N ILE A 243 25.15 14.47 -7.88
CA ILE A 243 25.62 13.40 -8.76
C ILE A 243 25.43 13.78 -10.23
N ALA A 244 24.27 14.31 -10.60
CA ALA A 244 24.01 14.76 -11.97
C ALA A 244 24.99 15.87 -12.40
N ASP A 245 25.20 16.89 -11.55
CA ASP A 245 26.13 17.99 -11.82
C ASP A 245 27.57 17.48 -11.96
N THR A 246 27.96 16.51 -11.13
CA THR A 246 29.28 15.88 -11.20
C THR A 246 29.47 15.11 -12.51
N LEU A 247 28.46 14.35 -12.97
CA LEU A 247 28.55 13.63 -14.25
C LEU A 247 28.62 14.58 -15.45
N ILE A 248 27.92 15.71 -15.39
CA ILE A 248 28.00 16.77 -16.41
C ILE A 248 29.42 17.35 -16.44
N ALA A 249 30.00 17.68 -15.28
CA ALA A 249 31.36 18.21 -15.19
C ALA A 249 32.43 17.23 -15.69
N LEU A 250 32.23 15.92 -15.49
CA LEU A 250 33.10 14.85 -16.00
C LEU A 250 32.87 14.54 -17.49
N GLY A 251 31.87 15.14 -18.14
CA GLY A 251 31.54 14.89 -19.55
C GLY A 251 31.00 13.48 -19.82
N HIS A 252 30.48 12.79 -18.81
CA HIS A 252 29.91 11.45 -18.98
C HIS A 252 28.65 11.49 -19.85
N ARG A 253 28.56 10.56 -20.79
CA ARG A 253 27.41 10.46 -21.70
C ARG A 253 26.37 9.49 -21.12
N SER A 254 25.10 9.87 -21.23
CA SER A 254 23.98 8.96 -21.03
C SER A 254 23.96 7.89 -22.12
N TYR A 255 23.17 6.84 -21.91
CA TYR A 255 22.98 5.76 -22.87
C TYR A 255 22.48 6.24 -24.26
N LEU A 256 21.81 7.40 -24.33
CA LEU A 256 21.38 8.03 -25.60
C LEU A 256 22.45 8.95 -26.23
N GLY A 257 23.65 9.02 -25.64
CA GLY A 257 24.74 9.89 -26.08
C GLY A 257 24.64 11.34 -25.59
N ASN A 258 23.60 11.70 -24.84
CA ASN A 258 23.40 13.04 -24.28
C ASN A 258 24.25 13.26 -23.03
N ILE A 259 24.82 14.46 -22.86
CA ILE A 259 25.62 14.86 -21.69
C ILE A 259 24.76 15.47 -20.57
N ASN A 260 23.52 15.88 -20.88
CA ASN A 260 22.63 16.49 -19.90
C ASN A 260 22.06 15.44 -18.94
N TRP A 261 22.55 15.46 -17.70
CA TRP A 261 22.04 14.65 -16.60
C TRP A 261 20.99 15.41 -15.80
N THR A 262 19.98 14.70 -15.32
CA THR A 262 18.98 15.24 -14.40
C THR A 262 18.87 14.37 -13.16
N ALA A 263 18.49 14.96 -12.02
CA ALA A 263 18.25 14.20 -10.79
C ALA A 263 17.27 13.02 -11.00
N GLY A 264 16.25 13.21 -11.87
CA GLY A 264 15.31 12.15 -12.24
C GLY A 264 15.96 10.99 -12.99
N SER A 265 16.87 11.27 -13.93
CA SER A 265 17.63 10.23 -14.65
C SER A 265 18.54 9.41 -13.72
N ILE A 266 19.15 10.05 -12.71
CA ILE A 266 19.96 9.37 -11.69
C ILE A 266 19.08 8.43 -10.85
N VAL A 267 17.89 8.90 -10.42
CA VAL A 267 16.94 8.05 -9.69
C VAL A 267 16.51 6.85 -10.55
N GLN A 268 16.29 7.01 -11.84
CA GLN A 268 15.94 5.90 -12.73
C GLN A 268 17.04 4.84 -12.81
N ILE A 269 18.32 5.26 -12.87
CA ILE A 269 19.47 4.35 -12.83
C ILE A 269 19.53 3.64 -11.48
N LEU A 270 19.50 4.38 -10.37
CA LEU A 270 19.57 3.80 -9.03
C LEU A 270 18.40 2.84 -8.74
N ARG A 271 17.21 3.05 -9.32
CA ARG A 271 16.03 2.18 -9.16
C ARG A 271 16.00 0.95 -10.08
N ASN A 272 16.91 0.84 -11.03
CA ASN A 272 16.89 -0.25 -12.01
C ASN A 272 17.60 -1.49 -11.47
N GLU A 273 16.83 -2.54 -11.18
CA GLU A 273 17.30 -3.82 -10.63
C GLU A 273 18.30 -4.55 -11.52
N ARG A 274 18.37 -4.20 -12.81
CA ARG A 274 19.34 -4.78 -13.72
C ARG A 274 20.78 -4.47 -13.35
N HIS A 275 21.05 -3.37 -12.64
CA HIS A 275 22.40 -3.11 -12.16
C HIS A 275 22.86 -4.08 -11.06
N CYS A 276 21.93 -4.79 -10.40
CA CYS A 276 22.24 -5.86 -9.44
C CYS A 276 22.07 -7.28 -10.01
N GLY A 277 21.88 -7.42 -11.34
CA GLY A 277 21.78 -8.71 -12.02
C GLY A 277 20.36 -9.27 -12.14
N ASP A 278 19.35 -8.63 -11.57
CA ASP A 278 17.95 -9.05 -11.65
C ASP A 278 17.27 -8.50 -12.92
N VAL A 279 16.19 -9.13 -13.37
CA VAL A 279 15.33 -8.58 -14.44
C VAL A 279 13.88 -8.65 -14.01
N TYR A 280 13.19 -7.51 -14.01
CA TYR A 280 11.76 -7.45 -13.73
C TYR A 280 10.93 -7.05 -14.96
N THR A 281 10.06 -7.94 -15.43
CA THR A 281 9.30 -7.74 -16.67
C THR A 281 7.91 -7.16 -16.45
N ARG A 282 7.34 -6.53 -17.48
CA ARG A 282 5.96 -5.96 -17.46
C ARG A 282 5.71 -4.98 -16.30
N LYS A 283 6.66 -4.06 -16.05
CA LYS A 283 6.50 -2.96 -15.08
C LYS A 283 5.38 -1.99 -15.47
N THR A 284 5.09 -1.90 -16.76
CA THR A 284 4.04 -1.08 -17.34
C THR A 284 3.27 -1.88 -18.37
N TYR A 285 2.02 -1.49 -18.61
CA TYR A 285 1.19 -2.02 -19.69
C TYR A 285 0.40 -0.87 -20.32
N THR A 286 -0.07 -1.05 -21.54
CA THR A 286 -0.90 -0.07 -22.24
C THR A 286 -2.36 -0.54 -22.15
N PRO A 287 -3.22 0.10 -21.35
CA PRO A 287 -4.62 -0.33 -21.21
C PRO A 287 -5.43 -0.06 -22.48
N ASN A 288 -5.19 1.07 -23.15
CA ASN A 288 -5.90 1.47 -24.36
C ASN A 288 -4.92 1.64 -25.52
N TYR A 289 -5.14 0.89 -26.61
CA TYR A 289 -4.31 0.94 -27.81
C TYR A 289 -4.45 2.26 -28.58
N ARG A 290 -5.51 3.04 -28.38
CA ARG A 290 -5.73 4.31 -29.09
C ARG A 290 -4.91 5.45 -28.48
N ASP A 291 -4.84 5.50 -27.16
CA ASP A 291 -4.14 6.57 -26.44
C ASP A 291 -2.64 6.30 -26.36
N HIS A 292 -2.22 5.04 -26.54
CA HIS A 292 -0.83 4.57 -26.39
C HIS A 292 -0.18 4.93 -25.05
N LEU A 293 -0.98 5.33 -24.04
CA LEU A 293 -0.50 5.74 -22.73
C LEU A 293 -0.16 4.52 -21.87
N ALA A 294 1.12 4.39 -21.52
CA ALA A 294 1.59 3.34 -20.62
C ALA A 294 1.19 3.66 -19.16
N LYS A 295 0.60 2.67 -18.49
CA LYS A 295 0.26 2.71 -17.06
C LYS A 295 1.17 1.75 -16.29
N LYS A 296 1.53 2.11 -15.05
CA LYS A 296 2.28 1.20 -14.15
C LYS A 296 1.41 -0.01 -13.81
N ASN A 297 1.99 -1.20 -13.95
CA ASN A 297 1.36 -2.46 -13.58
C ASN A 297 1.47 -2.66 -12.05
N ARG A 298 0.31 -2.78 -11.40
CA ARG A 298 0.09 -3.02 -9.96
C ARG A 298 -0.63 -4.35 -9.73
N GLY A 299 -0.46 -5.29 -10.66
CA GLY A 299 -1.09 -6.61 -10.68
C GLY A 299 -2.19 -6.75 -11.72
N GLU A 300 -2.45 -5.75 -12.58
CA GLU A 300 -3.44 -5.89 -13.66
C GLU A 300 -3.00 -6.89 -14.75
N ARG A 301 -1.69 -7.11 -14.91
CA ARG A 301 -1.12 -8.09 -15.86
C ARG A 301 -0.07 -8.93 -15.13
N PRO A 302 0.19 -10.18 -15.55
CA PRO A 302 1.19 -11.02 -14.91
C PRO A 302 2.58 -10.38 -15.02
N GLN A 303 3.42 -10.58 -14.01
CA GLN A 303 4.79 -10.08 -13.94
C GLN A 303 5.71 -11.26 -13.64
N SER A 304 6.96 -11.16 -14.09
CA SER A 304 7.99 -12.14 -13.79
C SER A 304 9.25 -11.45 -13.33
N ARG A 305 9.90 -12.05 -12.35
CA ARG A 305 11.19 -11.62 -11.84
C ARG A 305 12.19 -12.74 -12.02
N TYR A 306 13.31 -12.41 -12.63
CA TYR A 306 14.44 -13.30 -12.85
C TYR A 306 15.57 -12.82 -11.95
N PHE A 307 16.02 -13.66 -11.02
CA PHE A 307 17.12 -13.36 -10.13
C PHE A 307 18.44 -13.78 -10.78
N ASN A 308 19.51 -12.98 -10.55
CA ASN A 308 20.87 -13.31 -11.01
C ASN A 308 20.97 -13.65 -12.52
N HIS A 309 20.10 -13.07 -13.36
CA HIS A 309 20.03 -13.33 -14.79
C HIS A 309 21.34 -12.97 -15.52
N HIS A 310 22.07 -11.97 -15.05
CA HIS A 310 23.31 -11.51 -15.67
C HIS A 310 24.29 -10.99 -14.62
N ARG A 311 25.56 -10.86 -15.02
CA ARG A 311 26.61 -10.37 -14.13
C ARG A 311 26.29 -8.95 -13.66
N ALA A 312 26.21 -8.75 -12.34
CA ALA A 312 25.89 -7.47 -11.75
C ALA A 312 27.07 -6.47 -11.82
N ILE A 313 26.76 -5.18 -12.03
CA ILE A 313 27.73 -4.07 -11.89
C ILE A 313 27.91 -3.70 -10.42
N VAL A 314 26.82 -3.74 -9.65
CA VAL A 314 26.77 -3.37 -8.23
C VAL A 314 26.32 -4.58 -7.42
N THR A 315 26.87 -4.76 -6.22
CA THR A 315 26.48 -5.88 -5.36
C THR A 315 24.98 -5.78 -5.00
N ARG A 316 24.35 -6.92 -4.75
CA ARG A 316 22.93 -6.96 -4.36
C ARG A 316 22.69 -6.16 -3.08
N ASP A 317 23.64 -6.21 -2.16
CA ASP A 317 23.55 -5.53 -0.88
C ASP A 317 23.64 -4.01 -1.03
N ASP A 318 24.61 -3.50 -1.81
CA ASP A 318 24.70 -2.08 -2.17
C ASP A 318 23.41 -1.59 -2.85
N PHE A 319 22.85 -2.39 -3.77
CA PHE A 319 21.59 -2.05 -4.44
C PHE A 319 20.43 -1.95 -3.44
N ILE A 320 20.30 -2.92 -2.53
CA ILE A 320 19.26 -2.92 -1.48
C ILE A 320 19.42 -1.70 -0.56
N ALA A 321 20.65 -1.38 -0.16
CA ALA A 321 20.95 -0.19 0.65
C ALA A 321 20.51 1.11 -0.05
N VAL A 322 20.84 1.25 -1.34
CA VAL A 322 20.40 2.38 -2.16
C VAL A 322 18.87 2.45 -2.28
N GLN A 323 18.18 1.31 -2.48
CA GLN A 323 16.70 1.30 -2.53
C GLN A 323 16.11 1.80 -1.22
N ARG A 324 16.63 1.31 -0.09
CA ARG A 324 16.23 1.76 1.25
C ARG A 324 16.48 3.27 1.40
N MET A 325 17.65 3.78 1.04
CA MET A 325 17.94 5.22 1.09
C MET A 325 16.98 6.05 0.23
N LEU A 326 16.69 5.63 -1.01
CA LEU A 326 15.79 6.34 -1.92
C LEU A 326 14.32 6.35 -1.45
N ASP A 327 13.84 5.28 -0.82
CA ASP A 327 12.50 5.26 -0.26
C ASP A 327 12.37 6.19 0.94
N ASN A 328 13.44 6.35 1.72
CA ASN A 328 13.47 7.20 2.91
C ASN A 328 13.77 8.67 2.61
N ALA A 329 14.45 8.98 1.50
CA ALA A 329 14.66 10.34 1.03
C ALA A 329 13.32 11.11 0.86
N LYS A 330 12.22 10.41 0.55
CA LYS A 330 10.86 10.98 0.46
C LYS A 330 10.36 11.57 1.78
N PHE A 331 10.88 11.11 2.91
CA PHE A 331 10.51 11.55 4.26
C PHE A 331 11.54 12.52 4.87
N GLY A 332 12.48 13.02 4.05
CA GLY A 332 13.46 14.02 4.46
C GLY A 332 14.68 13.46 5.18
N ASN A 333 14.87 12.13 5.21
CA ASN A 333 16.09 11.53 5.73
C ASN A 333 17.20 11.55 4.66
N LYS A 334 18.39 12.04 5.04
CA LYS A 334 19.57 12.18 4.16
C LYS A 334 20.74 11.30 4.59
N SER A 335 20.61 10.49 5.64
CA SER A 335 21.73 9.80 6.29
C SER A 335 21.57 8.27 6.29
N ILE A 336 22.64 7.62 6.75
CA ILE A 336 22.92 6.18 6.85
C ILE A 336 21.69 5.39 7.32
N LEU A 337 21.58 4.14 6.85
CA LEU A 337 20.57 3.16 7.26
C LEU A 337 20.41 3.20 8.80
N PRO A 338 19.24 3.54 9.35
CA PRO A 338 19.03 3.48 10.79
C PRO A 338 19.00 2.02 11.25
N GLU A 339 19.26 1.83 12.53
CA GLU A 339 19.24 0.53 13.21
C GLU A 339 18.06 0.49 14.17
N LEU A 340 17.42 -0.68 14.32
CA LEU A 340 16.40 -0.88 15.35
C LEU A 340 17.08 -1.00 16.71
N ARG A 341 16.51 -0.34 17.71
CA ARG A 341 16.94 -0.44 19.11
C ARG A 341 15.81 -0.99 19.95
N VAL A 342 16.10 -1.98 20.78
CA VAL A 342 15.16 -2.57 21.73
C VAL A 342 15.64 -2.34 23.15
N ILE A 343 14.75 -1.93 24.04
CA ILE A 343 15.06 -1.75 25.45
C ILE A 343 15.04 -3.13 26.13
N ASP A 344 16.12 -3.45 26.84
CA ASP A 344 16.40 -4.79 27.39
C ASP A 344 15.91 -5.00 28.84
N SER A 345 15.60 -3.91 29.54
CA SER A 345 15.32 -3.89 30.96
C SER A 345 14.38 -2.73 31.32
N GLY A 346 13.87 -2.74 32.55
CA GLY A 346 12.95 -1.73 33.04
C GLY A 346 11.49 -1.89 32.58
N ILE A 347 10.63 -0.94 32.94
CA ILE A 347 9.21 -0.89 32.57
C ILE A 347 8.99 -0.75 31.05
N LEU A 348 10.03 -0.34 30.34
CA LEU A 348 10.07 -0.27 28.88
C LEU A 348 10.78 -1.48 28.25
N LYS A 349 11.01 -2.57 28.98
CA LYS A 349 11.54 -3.81 28.43
C LYS A 349 10.70 -4.30 27.24
N GLY A 350 11.36 -4.70 26.16
CA GLY A 350 10.74 -5.17 24.93
C GLY A 350 10.22 -4.04 24.02
N PHE A 351 10.29 -2.77 24.44
CA PHE A 351 9.93 -1.65 23.56
C PHE A 351 11.03 -1.36 22.54
N VAL A 352 10.61 -1.19 21.29
CA VAL A 352 11.47 -0.91 20.14
C VAL A 352 11.31 0.56 19.73
N THR A 353 12.43 1.24 19.47
CA THR A 353 12.41 2.65 19.02
C THR A 353 11.91 2.80 17.58
N ILE A 354 10.94 3.69 17.36
CA ILE A 354 10.45 4.04 16.03
C ILE A 354 11.25 5.24 15.49
N ASN A 355 11.81 5.09 14.29
CA ASN A 355 12.40 6.22 13.58
C ASN A 355 11.31 6.96 12.75
N PRO A 356 10.97 8.22 13.09
CA PRO A 356 9.85 8.93 12.47
C PRO A 356 10.04 9.23 10.98
N ARG A 357 11.28 9.20 10.50
CA ARG A 357 11.69 9.52 9.12
C ARG A 357 12.12 8.29 8.34
N TRP A 358 11.81 7.09 8.85
CA TRP A 358 12.17 5.83 8.23
C TRP A 358 10.97 4.91 8.04
N SER A 359 10.78 4.45 6.80
CA SER A 359 9.73 3.51 6.40
C SER A 359 10.27 2.12 6.06
N GLY A 360 11.57 1.88 6.24
CA GLY A 360 12.23 0.66 5.78
C GLY A 360 11.93 -0.57 6.61
N PHE A 361 11.59 -0.40 7.90
CA PHE A 361 11.35 -1.51 8.80
C PHE A 361 9.95 -2.11 8.64
N LYS A 362 9.89 -3.44 8.63
CA LYS A 362 8.68 -4.25 8.50
C LYS A 362 8.24 -4.83 9.84
N GLU A 363 7.00 -5.30 9.88
CA GLU A 363 6.37 -5.89 11.05
C GLU A 363 7.23 -6.99 11.70
N ALA A 364 7.71 -7.95 10.90
CA ALA A 364 8.56 -9.03 11.36
C ALA A 364 9.86 -8.55 12.05
N GLU A 365 10.43 -7.42 11.61
CA GLU A 365 11.66 -6.88 12.22
C GLU A 365 11.38 -6.26 13.60
N TYR A 366 10.24 -5.59 13.79
CA TYR A 366 9.83 -5.08 15.10
C TYR A 366 9.50 -6.23 16.08
N PHE A 367 8.82 -7.27 15.62
CA PHE A 367 8.57 -8.46 16.44
C PHE A 367 9.86 -9.18 16.82
N GLY A 368 10.77 -9.39 15.86
CA GLY A 368 12.08 -9.98 16.14
C GLY A 368 12.88 -9.17 17.16
N ALA A 369 12.85 -7.83 17.03
CA ALA A 369 13.52 -6.94 17.97
C ALA A 369 12.97 -7.08 19.39
N ALA A 370 11.66 -7.02 19.55
CA ALA A 370 11.01 -7.18 20.85
C ALA A 370 11.30 -8.57 21.46
N LYS A 371 11.17 -9.65 20.67
CA LYS A 371 11.40 -11.04 21.13
C LYS A 371 12.83 -11.27 21.63
N SER A 372 13.83 -10.59 21.06
CA SER A 372 15.24 -10.80 21.45
C SER A 372 15.56 -10.53 22.92
N VAL A 373 14.68 -9.82 23.63
CA VAL A 373 14.83 -9.46 25.05
C VAL A 373 14.08 -10.44 25.98
N TYR A 374 13.28 -11.34 25.41
CA TYR A 374 12.50 -12.34 26.14
C TYR A 374 13.05 -13.74 25.86
N PRO A 375 14.10 -14.19 26.58
CA PRO A 375 14.78 -15.46 26.31
C PRO A 375 13.93 -16.72 26.52
N THR A 376 12.76 -16.63 27.17
CA THR A 376 11.89 -17.77 27.50
C THR A 376 10.82 -18.07 26.45
N LEU A 377 10.61 -17.22 25.45
CA LEU A 377 9.58 -17.42 24.41
C LEU A 377 10.00 -18.38 23.29
N ASP A 378 11.23 -18.91 23.32
CA ASP A 378 11.74 -19.85 22.31
C ASP A 378 11.42 -21.32 22.61
N THR A 379 10.74 -21.61 23.73
CA THR A 379 10.28 -22.98 24.05
C THR A 379 8.76 -23.05 23.86
N GLU A 380 8.38 -23.55 22.70
CA GLU A 380 7.08 -24.16 22.39
C GLU A 380 5.83 -23.25 22.28
N GLN A 381 5.19 -23.39 21.12
CA GLN A 381 3.79 -23.10 20.78
C GLN A 381 3.42 -21.71 20.23
N GLU A 382 3.11 -21.75 18.93
CA GLU A 382 2.05 -20.97 18.28
C GLU A 382 0.73 -21.14 19.03
N SER A 383 0.58 -20.38 20.11
CA SER A 383 -0.72 -19.96 20.58
C SER A 383 -0.50 -18.63 21.27
N VAL A 384 -1.02 -17.58 20.67
CA VAL A 384 -1.62 -16.52 21.49
C VAL A 384 -2.80 -17.21 22.18
N THR A 385 -2.50 -17.99 23.21
CA THR A 385 -3.45 -18.22 24.27
C THR A 385 -3.73 -16.82 24.79
N THR A 386 -4.94 -16.33 24.50
CA THR A 386 -5.77 -15.68 25.51
C THR A 386 -5.24 -16.13 26.84
N ALA A 387 -4.70 -15.21 27.65
CA ALA A 387 -4.32 -15.48 29.03
C ALA A 387 -5.33 -16.50 29.53
N GLU A 388 -4.87 -17.75 29.69
CA GLU A 388 -5.74 -18.79 30.20
C GLU A 388 -6.31 -18.17 31.46
N GLU A 389 -7.61 -18.33 31.65
CA GLU A 389 -8.23 -18.05 32.93
C GLU A 389 -7.50 -18.96 33.91
N ASP A 390 -6.35 -18.51 34.42
CA ASP A 390 -5.71 -19.05 35.61
C ASP A 390 -6.88 -19.12 36.58
N GLU A 391 -7.28 -20.32 36.99
CA GLU A 391 -8.33 -20.45 38.00
C GLU A 391 -7.82 -19.73 39.25
N TYR A 392 -8.26 -18.48 39.40
CA TYR A 392 -7.78 -17.56 40.43
C TYR A 392 -8.23 -18.08 41.79
N GLN A 393 -7.33 -18.76 42.52
CA GLN A 393 -7.55 -19.14 43.92
C GLN A 393 -7.24 -17.94 44.82
N LEU A 394 -8.28 -17.20 45.18
CA LEU A 394 -8.20 -16.10 46.14
C LEU A 394 -8.64 -16.63 47.52
N GLU A 395 -7.72 -16.70 48.48
CA GLU A 395 -8.05 -16.93 49.89
C GLU A 395 -8.36 -15.58 50.55
N VAL A 396 -9.59 -15.44 51.07
CA VAL A 396 -10.04 -14.24 51.78
C VAL A 396 -9.97 -14.54 53.28
N ASP A 397 -9.26 -13.71 54.04
CA ASP A 397 -9.16 -13.86 55.48
C ASP A 397 -10.49 -13.58 56.18
N ALA A 398 -10.73 -14.23 57.33
CA ALA A 398 -11.97 -14.08 58.08
C ALA A 398 -12.15 -12.62 58.59
N GLY A 399 -13.03 -11.86 57.94
CA GLY A 399 -13.30 -10.45 58.25
C GLY A 399 -13.17 -9.50 57.06
N ASP A 400 -12.56 -9.96 55.95
CA ASP A 400 -12.43 -9.15 54.74
C ASP A 400 -13.70 -9.17 53.87
N PHE A 401 -13.90 -8.08 53.12
CA PHE A 401 -14.98 -7.99 52.14
C PHE A 401 -14.63 -8.81 50.90
N ASP A 402 -15.46 -9.82 50.60
CA ASP A 402 -15.39 -10.57 49.36
C ASP A 402 -15.99 -9.75 48.21
N LEU A 403 -15.14 -9.23 47.34
CA LEU A 403 -15.50 -8.41 46.18
C LEU A 403 -15.54 -9.23 44.88
N ARG A 404 -15.69 -10.56 44.95
CA ARG A 404 -15.88 -11.40 43.75
C ARG A 404 -17.19 -11.02 43.06
N GLY A 405 -17.15 -10.90 41.74
CA GLY A 405 -18.28 -10.43 40.93
C GLY A 405 -18.48 -8.91 40.90
N PHE A 406 -17.70 -8.13 41.66
CA PHE A 406 -17.67 -6.67 41.51
C PHE A 406 -16.75 -6.26 40.35
N GLU A 407 -17.19 -5.25 39.61
CA GLU A 407 -16.44 -4.68 38.50
C GLU A 407 -16.04 -3.24 38.79
N ILE A 408 -14.80 -2.88 38.47
CA ILE A 408 -14.33 -1.50 38.44
C ILE A 408 -14.70 -0.92 37.09
N THR A 409 -15.54 0.11 37.10
CA THR A 409 -16.08 0.74 35.90
C THR A 409 -14.97 1.12 34.92
N ARG A 410 -15.15 0.74 33.65
CA ARG A 410 -14.25 1.13 32.57
C ARG A 410 -14.15 2.64 32.53
N SER A 411 -12.92 3.11 32.64
CA SER A 411 -12.62 4.54 32.61
C SER A 411 -13.17 5.17 31.32
N GLU A 412 -13.19 4.42 30.22
CA GLU A 412 -13.57 4.74 28.85
C GLU A 412 -15.04 5.19 28.68
N PHE A 413 -15.87 4.97 29.70
CA PHE A 413 -17.26 5.46 29.73
C PHE A 413 -17.40 6.89 30.26
N PHE A 414 -16.35 7.47 30.87
CA PHE A 414 -16.40 8.81 31.45
C PHE A 414 -15.75 9.88 30.54
N ASP A 415 -16.23 11.13 30.64
CA ASP A 415 -15.72 12.25 29.85
C ASP A 415 -14.24 12.55 30.17
N SER A 416 -13.44 12.59 29.11
CA SER A 416 -11.99 12.33 29.13
C SER A 416 -11.16 13.58 28.77
N GLY A 417 -11.69 14.77 29.04
CA GLY A 417 -11.03 16.05 28.75
C GLY A 417 -9.65 16.24 29.41
N ARG A 418 -9.36 15.51 30.50
CA ARG A 418 -8.07 15.56 31.23
C ARG A 418 -7.22 14.30 31.09
N ARG A 419 -7.54 13.39 30.16
CA ARG A 419 -6.78 12.15 30.05
C ARG A 419 -5.64 12.24 29.04
N PRO A 420 -4.50 11.60 29.34
CA PRO A 420 -3.45 11.41 28.36
C PRO A 420 -3.94 10.42 27.30
N THR A 421 -4.14 10.93 26.08
CA THR A 421 -4.56 10.11 24.95
C THR A 421 -3.70 10.43 23.75
N VAL A 422 -3.56 9.46 22.85
CA VAL A 422 -2.94 9.68 21.55
C VAL A 422 -3.87 9.17 20.47
N THR A 423 -3.94 9.94 19.39
CA THR A 423 -4.85 9.70 18.28
C THR A 423 -4.05 9.51 16.99
N PHE A 424 -4.34 8.41 16.30
CA PHE A 424 -3.72 7.99 15.04
C PHE A 424 -4.75 8.07 13.92
N GLY A 425 -4.44 8.76 12.83
CA GLY A 425 -5.30 8.78 11.65
C GLY A 425 -4.80 9.74 10.59
N ASP A 426 -5.21 9.52 9.34
CA ASP A 426 -4.85 10.38 8.21
C ASP A 426 -3.32 10.60 8.08
N LYS A 427 -2.51 9.56 8.37
CA LYS A 427 -1.03 9.60 8.41
C LYS A 427 -0.45 10.63 9.40
N LYS A 428 -1.19 10.91 10.47
CA LYS A 428 -0.79 11.81 11.54
C LYS A 428 -0.98 11.17 12.91
N ILE A 429 -0.18 11.63 13.85
CA ILE A 429 -0.28 11.33 15.28
C ILE A 429 -0.51 12.64 16.01
N LYS A 430 -1.45 12.64 16.95
CA LYS A 430 -1.74 13.80 17.80
C LYS A 430 -1.92 13.36 19.24
N PHE A 431 -1.12 13.94 20.11
CA PHE A 431 -1.22 13.74 21.57
C PHE A 431 -2.26 14.69 22.17
N SER A 432 -2.84 14.30 23.30
CA SER A 432 -3.77 15.13 24.05
C SER A 432 -3.07 16.32 24.69
N MET A 433 -3.87 17.29 25.13
CA MET A 433 -3.36 18.48 25.81
C MET A 433 -2.68 18.12 27.14
N GLU A 434 -3.13 17.06 27.81
CA GLU A 434 -2.56 16.58 29.07
C GLU A 434 -1.11 16.12 28.87
N CYS A 435 -0.87 15.23 27.90
CA CYS A 435 0.49 14.73 27.61
C CYS A 435 1.45 15.89 27.30
N VAL A 436 1.00 16.85 26.49
CA VAL A 436 1.83 17.95 26.01
C VAL A 436 2.17 18.94 27.11
N ARG A 437 1.21 19.25 27.99
CA ARG A 437 1.44 20.18 29.10
C ARG A 437 2.35 19.59 30.17
N LYS A 438 2.24 18.29 30.45
CA LYS A 438 3.10 17.62 31.42
C LYS A 438 4.57 17.62 30.99
N PHE A 439 4.85 17.43 29.70
CA PHE A 439 6.22 17.49 29.19
C PHE A 439 6.80 18.92 29.13
N GLY A 440 5.95 19.94 28.96
CA GLY A 440 6.37 21.35 29.01
C GLY A 440 7.54 21.65 28.08
N GLU A 441 8.66 22.12 28.66
CA GLU A 441 9.90 22.45 27.95
C GLU A 441 10.58 21.25 27.29
N LYS A 442 10.40 20.04 27.84
CA LYS A 442 10.91 18.78 27.28
C LYS A 442 10.01 18.28 26.14
N ASN A 443 9.81 19.10 25.11
CA ASN A 443 8.85 18.85 24.04
C ASN A 443 9.33 17.94 22.89
N TYR A 444 10.58 17.47 22.95
CA TYR A 444 11.12 16.45 22.05
C TYR A 444 11.00 15.10 22.73
N ILE A 445 10.39 14.14 22.04
CA ILE A 445 10.17 12.78 22.55
C ILE A 445 10.70 11.73 21.60
N GLU A 446 10.96 10.55 22.14
CA GLU A 446 11.06 9.31 21.38
C GLU A 446 9.70 8.60 21.31
N LEU A 447 9.46 7.91 20.20
CA LEU A 447 8.31 7.03 20.03
C LEU A 447 8.78 5.58 20.17
N LEU A 448 8.12 4.82 21.02
CA LEU A 448 8.46 3.45 21.37
C LEU A 448 7.26 2.54 21.16
N ILE A 449 7.50 1.29 20.75
CA ILE A 449 6.44 0.29 20.56
C ILE A 449 6.85 -1.07 21.10
N ASN A 450 5.99 -1.69 21.89
CA ASN A 450 6.09 -3.10 22.22
C ASN A 450 5.00 -3.87 21.45
N PRO A 451 5.36 -4.57 20.37
CA PRO A 451 4.39 -5.31 19.55
C PRO A 451 3.90 -6.60 20.21
N ILE A 452 4.63 -7.16 21.19
CA ILE A 452 4.26 -8.38 21.92
C ILE A 452 3.16 -8.03 22.93
N GLU A 453 3.40 -7.03 23.77
CA GLU A 453 2.43 -6.58 24.79
C GLU A 453 1.34 -5.66 24.23
N ARG A 454 1.40 -5.33 22.93
CA ARG A 454 0.51 -4.34 22.26
C ARG A 454 0.45 -3.02 23.05
N LYS A 455 1.63 -2.45 23.32
CA LYS A 455 1.76 -1.15 23.99
C LYS A 455 2.52 -0.15 23.12
N PHE A 456 2.18 1.12 23.29
CA PHE A 456 2.89 2.25 22.67
C PHE A 456 3.40 3.16 23.79
N ALA A 457 4.61 3.68 23.70
CA ALA A 457 5.16 4.54 24.74
C ALA A 457 5.87 5.76 24.17
N ILE A 458 5.93 6.82 24.99
CA ILE A 458 6.68 8.04 24.71
C ILE A 458 7.47 8.47 25.93
N ARG A 459 8.68 8.95 25.69
CA ARG A 459 9.53 9.54 26.73
C ARG A 459 10.28 10.76 26.18
N PRO A 460 10.62 11.76 27.02
CA PRO A 460 11.47 12.87 26.64
C PRO A 460 12.82 12.42 26.12
N ALA A 461 13.35 13.13 25.13
CA ALA A 461 14.67 12.86 24.59
C ALA A 461 15.33 14.14 24.08
N ASP A 462 16.66 14.11 23.97
CA ASP A 462 17.44 15.24 23.51
C ASP A 462 17.18 15.58 22.05
N LYS A 463 17.07 16.87 21.75
CA LYS A 463 16.91 17.40 20.38
C LYS A 463 18.00 16.93 19.41
N LYS A 464 19.19 16.57 19.91
CA LYS A 464 20.32 16.06 19.10
C LYS A 464 20.03 14.66 18.54
N ASN A 465 19.15 13.89 19.17
CA ASN A 465 18.81 12.55 18.73
C ASN A 465 17.90 12.60 17.49
N ARG A 466 18.31 11.87 16.44
CA ARG A 466 17.67 11.84 15.12
C ARG A 466 16.29 11.19 15.12
N ASN A 467 15.99 10.38 16.15
CA ASN A 467 14.72 9.67 16.29
C ASN A 467 13.64 10.51 17.00
N THR A 468 13.94 11.75 17.38
CA THR A 468 13.02 12.57 18.17
C THR A 468 11.96 13.29 17.33
N VAL A 469 10.78 13.47 17.92
CA VAL A 469 9.69 14.28 17.37
C VAL A 469 9.27 15.37 18.34
N MET A 470 8.95 16.53 17.80
CA MET A 470 8.38 17.62 18.59
C MET A 470 6.86 17.44 18.71
N ILE A 471 6.36 17.31 19.93
CA ILE A 471 4.92 17.05 20.19
C ILE A 471 4.08 18.31 20.35
N SER A 472 4.73 19.45 20.59
CA SER A 472 4.04 20.67 21.00
C SER A 472 4.45 21.88 20.15
N LYS A 473 3.58 22.89 20.17
CA LYS A 473 3.86 24.25 19.70
C LYS A 473 3.64 25.20 20.87
N VAL A 474 4.51 26.19 21.01
CA VAL A 474 4.40 27.21 22.06
C VAL A 474 3.60 28.39 21.52
N SER A 475 2.59 28.82 22.26
CA SER A 475 1.82 30.04 21.98
C SER A 475 1.43 30.69 23.30
N ASN A 476 1.69 32.00 23.46
CA ASN A 476 1.41 32.76 24.68
C ASN A 476 1.84 32.01 25.96
N THR A 477 3.12 31.57 26.00
CA THR A 477 3.76 30.79 27.09
C THR A 477 3.10 29.44 27.44
N LYS A 478 2.09 29.00 26.69
CA LYS A 478 1.41 27.71 26.87
C LYS A 478 1.75 26.73 25.75
N TYR A 479 1.81 25.45 26.11
CA TYR A 479 2.08 24.35 25.18
C TYR A 479 0.78 23.78 24.61
N TYR A 480 0.71 23.70 23.29
CA TYR A 480 -0.43 23.15 22.56
C TYR A 480 0.00 21.94 21.73
N PRO A 481 -0.86 20.90 21.60
CA PRO A 481 -0.56 19.76 20.75
C PRO A 481 -0.28 20.14 19.29
N ARG A 482 0.73 19.48 18.72
CA ARG A 482 1.13 19.57 17.33
C ARG A 482 0.80 18.27 16.60
N ASP A 483 0.37 18.39 15.34
CA ASP A 483 0.24 17.23 14.44
C ASP A 483 1.64 16.74 14.05
N ILE A 484 1.91 15.46 14.32
CA ILE A 484 3.15 14.79 13.93
C ILE A 484 2.86 13.96 12.68
N SER A 485 3.66 14.13 11.63
CA SER A 485 3.55 13.29 10.44
C SER A 485 4.02 11.87 10.77
N SER A 486 3.18 10.88 10.51
CA SER A 486 3.52 9.46 10.62
C SER A 486 3.61 8.76 9.27
N ALA A 487 3.62 9.53 8.16
CA ALA A 487 3.57 8.96 6.80
C ALA A 487 4.65 7.92 6.48
N ALA A 488 5.80 7.95 7.17
CA ALA A 488 6.88 6.98 6.97
C ALA A 488 6.55 5.62 7.62
N PHE A 489 5.95 5.60 8.81
CA PHE A 489 5.80 4.39 9.62
C PHE A 489 4.33 4.04 9.95
N SER A 490 3.35 4.85 9.54
CA SER A 490 1.93 4.66 9.87
C SER A 490 1.40 3.31 9.40
N ASN A 491 1.79 2.87 8.20
CA ASN A 491 1.31 1.61 7.66
C ASN A 491 1.87 0.42 8.46
N THR A 492 3.16 0.46 8.80
CA THR A 492 3.78 -0.57 9.65
C THR A 492 3.15 -0.58 11.04
N LEU A 493 2.91 0.61 11.61
CA LEU A 493 2.26 0.75 12.92
C LEU A 493 0.84 0.17 12.92
N PHE A 494 0.04 0.46 11.89
CA PHE A 494 -1.32 -0.08 11.77
C PHE A 494 -1.29 -1.60 11.57
N SER A 495 -0.33 -2.13 10.80
CA SER A 495 -0.11 -3.57 10.64
C SER A 495 0.20 -4.23 11.98
N LEU A 496 1.17 -3.68 12.74
CA LEU A 496 1.59 -4.19 14.04
C LEU A 496 0.45 -4.24 15.07
N PHE A 497 -0.51 -3.30 14.98
CA PHE A 497 -1.66 -3.25 15.88
C PHE A 497 -2.92 -3.93 15.32
N GLY A 498 -2.89 -4.48 14.10
CA GLY A 498 -4.07 -5.04 13.45
C GLY A 498 -5.15 -4.00 13.11
N TRP A 499 -4.76 -2.73 12.94
CA TRP A 499 -5.66 -1.61 12.69
C TRP A 499 -5.94 -1.39 11.20
N ASN A 500 -7.15 -0.93 10.88
CA ASN A 500 -7.55 -0.58 9.52
C ASN A 500 -7.17 0.87 9.19
N THR A 501 -6.44 1.08 8.09
CA THR A 501 -5.97 2.42 7.65
C THR A 501 -7.08 3.42 7.32
N ASP A 502 -8.31 2.97 7.06
CA ASP A 502 -9.46 3.85 6.81
C ASP A 502 -10.09 4.40 8.10
N CYS A 503 -9.77 3.77 9.23
CA CYS A 503 -10.23 4.14 10.55
C CYS A 503 -9.23 5.08 11.24
N LYS A 504 -9.74 5.85 12.20
CA LYS A 504 -8.94 6.66 13.11
C LYS A 504 -8.98 5.99 14.48
N TYR A 505 -7.85 5.78 15.12
CA TYR A 505 -7.77 5.11 16.41
C TYR A 505 -7.36 6.11 17.48
N ARG A 506 -7.95 6.00 18.67
CA ARG A 506 -7.53 6.71 19.87
C ARG A 506 -7.22 5.69 20.95
N ILE A 507 -6.06 5.83 21.56
CA ILE A 507 -5.65 4.99 22.70
C ILE A 507 -5.40 5.87 23.92
N ILE A 508 -5.63 5.29 25.09
CA ILE A 508 -5.48 5.94 26.38
C ILE A 508 -4.17 5.45 26.99
N GLY A 509 -3.50 6.35 27.71
CA GLY A 509 -2.27 6.00 28.42
C GLY A 509 -2.32 6.33 29.89
N SER A 510 -1.25 5.93 30.56
CA SER A 510 -0.97 6.25 31.95
C SER A 510 0.36 6.97 32.03
N LEU A 511 0.46 7.95 32.93
CA LEU A 511 1.69 8.66 33.21
C LEU A 511 2.51 7.87 34.24
N TYR A 512 3.79 7.70 33.97
CA TYR A 512 4.78 7.15 34.88
C TYR A 512 5.80 8.25 35.19
N GLU A 513 5.99 8.56 36.47
CA GLU A 513 6.87 9.63 36.95
C GLU A 513 7.62 9.19 38.21
N GLN A 514 8.96 9.18 38.13
CA GLN A 514 9.85 8.90 39.26
C GLN A 514 11.18 9.66 39.04
N ASP A 515 11.72 10.30 40.08
CA ASP A 515 13.02 10.98 40.06
C ASP A 515 13.31 11.89 38.85
N CYS A 516 12.31 12.69 38.46
CA CYS A 516 12.35 13.60 37.30
C CYS A 516 12.39 12.93 35.91
N GLU A 517 12.16 11.62 35.86
CA GLU A 517 11.90 10.84 34.65
C GLU A 517 10.39 10.77 34.39
N LEU A 518 10.00 10.88 33.12
CA LEU A 518 8.61 10.95 32.70
C LEU A 518 8.43 10.05 31.48
N ALA A 519 7.44 9.17 31.51
CA ALA A 519 7.00 8.42 30.35
C ALA A 519 5.48 8.27 30.34
N TYR A 520 4.89 8.25 29.15
CA TYR A 520 3.53 7.76 28.99
C TYR A 520 3.56 6.41 28.29
N ILE A 521 2.83 5.45 28.84
CA ILE A 521 2.59 4.14 28.23
C ILE A 521 1.10 4.07 27.89
N PHE A 522 0.80 3.73 26.65
CA PHE A 522 -0.53 3.65 26.08
C PHE A 522 -0.85 2.19 25.76
N ASP A 523 -2.03 1.76 26.20
CA ASP A 523 -2.56 0.43 25.94
C ASP A 523 -3.31 0.42 24.60
N VAL A 524 -2.89 -0.44 23.68
CA VAL A 524 -3.48 -0.54 22.33
C VAL A 524 -4.68 -1.48 22.32
N ILE A 525 -4.80 -2.40 23.29
CA ILE A 525 -5.88 -3.39 23.35
C ILE A 525 -7.23 -2.67 23.46
N ASN A 526 -7.30 -1.64 24.29
CA ASN A 526 -8.51 -0.84 24.52
C ASN A 526 -8.66 0.35 23.53
N SER A 527 -8.26 0.16 22.27
CA SER A 527 -8.30 1.23 21.27
C SER A 527 -9.73 1.61 20.84
N GLU A 528 -10.03 2.91 20.86
CA GLU A 528 -11.27 3.46 20.35
C GLU A 528 -11.17 3.67 18.84
N ALA A 529 -11.95 2.91 18.06
CA ALA A 529 -12.02 3.08 16.62
C ALA A 529 -13.07 4.15 16.24
N LEU A 530 -12.67 5.08 15.36
CA LEU A 530 -13.48 6.19 14.88
C LEU A 530 -13.58 6.12 13.35
N PHE A 531 -14.71 5.63 12.84
CA PHE A 531 -14.95 5.50 11.40
C PHE A 531 -15.89 6.61 10.88
N LYS A 532 -15.91 6.80 9.56
CA LYS A 532 -16.75 7.82 8.92
C LYS A 532 -18.17 7.27 8.69
N PRO A 533 -19.24 8.06 8.83
CA PRO A 533 -20.63 7.57 8.77
C PRO A 533 -20.98 6.76 7.52
N TYR A 534 -20.41 7.11 6.36
CA TYR A 534 -20.65 6.39 5.10
C TYR A 534 -20.13 4.94 5.09
N VAL A 535 -19.29 4.55 6.06
CA VAL A 535 -18.78 3.18 6.18
C VAL A 535 -19.89 2.22 6.66
N LEU A 536 -20.85 2.69 7.47
CA LEU A 536 -22.01 1.88 7.90
C LEU A 536 -22.98 1.62 6.75
N THR A 537 -23.15 2.61 5.86
CA THR A 537 -24.05 2.53 4.71
C THR A 537 -23.66 1.43 3.70
N ARG A 538 -22.45 0.86 3.84
CA ARG A 538 -21.91 -0.14 2.92
C ARG A 538 -22.16 -1.59 3.36
N LYS A 539 -22.55 -1.86 4.61
CA LYS A 539 -22.62 -3.25 5.13
C LYS A 539 -24.02 -3.82 5.39
N GLU A 540 -25.04 -3.01 5.67
CA GLU A 540 -26.37 -3.56 5.99
C GLU A 540 -27.48 -2.65 5.46
N LEU A 541 -27.95 -2.94 4.25
CA LEU A 541 -29.30 -2.59 3.80
C LEU A 541 -30.16 -3.81 4.12
N SER A 542 -30.99 -3.72 5.16
CA SER A 542 -32.10 -4.66 5.36
C SER A 542 -33.14 -4.46 4.25
N GLU A 543 -33.91 -5.52 3.95
CA GLU A 543 -34.87 -5.63 2.83
C GLU A 543 -35.96 -4.53 2.78
N GLU A 544 -36.08 -3.66 3.79
CA GLU A 544 -37.11 -2.62 3.86
C GLU A 544 -36.61 -1.17 3.70
N GLY A 545 -35.34 -0.95 3.32
CA GLY A 545 -34.89 0.40 2.94
C GLY A 545 -34.92 1.45 4.07
N GLN A 546 -35.06 1.04 5.34
CA GLN A 546 -34.84 1.90 6.50
C GLN A 546 -33.45 1.64 7.08
N VAL A 547 -32.62 2.68 7.13
CA VAL A 547 -31.37 2.68 7.90
C VAL A 547 -31.74 2.64 9.39
N SER A 548 -31.69 1.48 10.04
CA SER A 548 -32.14 1.31 11.43
C SER A 548 -31.02 1.37 12.48
N ILE A 549 -29.79 1.77 12.13
CA ILE A 549 -28.71 1.93 13.12
C ILE A 549 -28.53 3.41 13.41
N GLN A 550 -29.18 3.90 14.47
CA GLN A 550 -28.82 5.17 15.09
C GLN A 550 -27.55 4.96 15.91
N PRO A 551 -26.42 5.61 15.57
CA PRO A 551 -25.18 5.44 16.33
C PRO A 551 -25.37 6.00 17.74
N LEU A 552 -25.17 5.16 18.75
CA LEU A 552 -25.37 5.53 20.16
C LEU A 552 -24.46 6.69 20.60
N THR A 553 -23.25 6.77 20.04
CA THR A 553 -22.24 7.78 20.39
C THR A 553 -21.67 8.48 19.15
N PRO A 554 -22.34 9.51 18.61
CA PRO A 554 -21.80 10.34 17.55
C PRO A 554 -20.71 11.25 18.12
N TYR A 555 -19.47 11.14 17.61
CA TYR A 555 -18.36 12.02 17.99
C TYR A 555 -18.02 12.95 16.83
N GLY A 556 -18.74 14.08 16.76
CA GLY A 556 -18.61 15.07 15.70
C GLY A 556 -19.01 14.49 14.33
N LYS A 557 -18.07 14.45 13.36
CA LYS A 557 -18.29 13.90 12.00
C LYS A 557 -17.98 12.39 11.88
N ARG A 558 -17.70 11.71 12.99
CA ARG A 558 -17.32 10.29 13.03
C ARG A 558 -18.15 9.54 14.07
N ILE A 559 -18.21 8.22 13.90
CA ILE A 559 -18.91 7.32 14.80
C ILE A 559 -17.86 6.55 15.60
N ARG A 560 -18.04 6.50 16.92
CA ARG A 560 -17.20 5.73 17.84
C ARG A 560 -17.67 4.28 17.84
N ALA A 561 -16.76 3.36 17.57
CA ALA A 561 -16.94 1.94 17.81
C ALA A 561 -16.39 1.61 19.20
N ILE A 562 -17.07 0.73 19.91
CA ILE A 562 -16.59 0.11 21.14
C ILE A 562 -16.41 -1.40 20.89
N PRO A 563 -15.44 -2.06 21.54
CA PRO A 563 -15.32 -3.51 21.50
C PRO A 563 -16.62 -4.21 21.94
N GLU A 564 -16.95 -5.33 21.31
CA GLU A 564 -18.17 -6.11 21.59
C GLU A 564 -18.23 -6.57 23.05
N GLU A 565 -17.09 -6.94 23.63
CA GLU A 565 -16.93 -7.34 25.03
C GLU A 565 -17.40 -6.27 26.04
N TRP A 566 -17.49 -5.00 25.63
CA TRP A 566 -17.94 -3.93 26.51
C TRP A 566 -19.47 -3.85 26.60
N THR A 567 -20.18 -4.61 25.76
CA THR A 567 -21.65 -4.65 25.79
C THR A 567 -22.19 -5.55 26.91
N SER A 568 -21.40 -6.53 27.34
CA SER A 568 -21.78 -7.52 28.37
C SER A 568 -21.21 -7.22 29.76
N SER A 569 -20.32 -6.22 29.90
CA SER A 569 -19.65 -5.88 31.16
C SER A 569 -19.39 -4.37 31.27
N PHE A 570 -19.57 -3.82 32.47
CA PHE A 570 -19.41 -2.39 32.75
C PHE A 570 -17.97 -2.03 33.14
N GLY A 571 -17.16 -3.03 33.50
CA GLY A 571 -15.86 -2.82 34.14
C GLY A 571 -14.82 -3.91 33.88
N LYS A 572 -13.76 -3.90 34.71
CA LYS A 572 -12.84 -5.03 34.90
C LYS A 572 -13.12 -5.65 36.26
N GLN A 573 -13.01 -6.97 36.40
CA GLN A 573 -13.19 -7.61 37.72
C GLN A 573 -12.23 -7.01 38.75
N PHE A 574 -12.74 -6.75 39.96
CA PHE A 574 -12.02 -6.03 41.01
C PHE A 574 -10.65 -6.64 41.33
N TYR A 575 -10.59 -7.95 41.59
CA TYR A 575 -9.33 -8.62 41.97
C TYR A 575 -8.31 -8.70 40.83
N LEU A 576 -8.76 -8.84 39.57
CA LEU A 576 -7.86 -8.75 38.40
C LEU A 576 -7.24 -7.36 38.28
N HIS A 577 -7.98 -6.32 38.65
CA HIS A 577 -7.48 -4.95 38.65
C HIS A 577 -6.49 -4.70 39.80
N GLU A 578 -6.81 -5.13 41.02
CA GLU A 578 -5.93 -5.06 42.20
C GLU A 578 -4.60 -5.78 41.96
N LEU A 579 -4.63 -7.01 41.42
CA LEU A 579 -3.42 -7.76 41.07
C LEU A 579 -2.55 -7.01 40.04
N SER A 580 -3.18 -6.33 39.08
CA SER A 580 -2.44 -5.51 38.11
C SER A 580 -1.72 -4.32 38.76
N LEU A 581 -2.28 -3.75 39.84
CA LEU A 581 -1.68 -2.66 40.62
C LEU A 581 -0.59 -3.19 41.56
N ALA A 582 -0.85 -4.30 42.26
CA ALA A 582 0.11 -4.94 43.16
C ALA A 582 1.37 -5.43 42.41
N ALA A 583 1.20 -5.97 41.19
CA ALA A 583 2.33 -6.33 40.33
C ALA A 583 3.19 -5.11 39.94
N LEU A 584 2.58 -3.93 39.80
CA LEU A 584 3.27 -2.66 39.55
C LEU A 584 4.01 -2.15 40.79
N GLU A 585 3.42 -2.30 41.98
CA GLU A 585 4.03 -1.91 43.26
C GLU A 585 5.23 -2.78 43.66
N SER A 586 5.27 -4.05 43.21
CA SER A 586 6.35 -5.00 43.51
C SER A 586 7.63 -4.81 42.69
N GLN A 587 7.66 -3.89 41.72
CA GLN A 587 8.79 -3.68 40.82
C GLN A 587 9.96 -2.97 41.52
N SER A 588 11.20 -3.40 41.23
CA SER A 588 12.41 -2.83 41.82
C SER A 588 12.81 -1.49 41.18
N GLU A 589 13.67 -0.69 41.83
CA GLU A 589 14.17 0.58 41.27
C GLU A 589 14.89 0.40 39.92
N ASP A 590 15.59 -0.72 39.73
CA ASP A 590 16.21 -1.08 38.46
C ASP A 590 15.17 -1.39 37.38
N ASP A 591 14.01 -1.94 37.76
CA ASP A 591 12.87 -2.16 36.85
C ASP A 591 12.15 -0.85 36.47
N TRP A 592 12.37 0.25 37.20
CA TRP A 592 11.71 1.53 36.91
C TRP A 592 12.49 2.45 35.96
N LYS A 593 13.76 2.16 35.66
CA LYS A 593 14.64 3.04 34.85
C LYS A 593 14.07 3.31 33.45
N LEU A 594 13.67 4.56 33.19
CA LEU A 594 13.09 4.98 31.90
C LEU A 594 14.15 5.40 30.86
N ARG A 595 15.39 5.68 31.29
CA ARG A 595 16.49 6.19 30.43
C ARG A 595 17.42 5.15 29.80
N LEU A 596 17.07 3.88 29.85
CA LEU A 596 17.89 2.84 29.24
C LEU A 596 18.03 3.09 27.72
N GLU A 597 19.27 3.17 27.25
CA GLU A 597 19.57 3.16 25.83
C GLU A 597 19.33 1.74 25.31
N GLY A 598 18.37 1.59 24.40
CA GLY A 598 18.05 0.28 23.86
C GLY A 598 19.25 -0.37 23.18
N GLN A 599 19.41 -1.68 23.39
CA GLN A 599 20.38 -2.50 22.68
C GLN A 599 20.09 -2.51 21.18
N LEU A 600 21.15 -2.57 20.38
CA LEU A 600 21.05 -2.65 18.93
C LEU A 600 20.51 -4.02 18.51
N PHE A 601 19.34 -4.04 17.88
CA PHE A 601 18.79 -5.24 17.29
C PHE A 601 19.19 -5.34 15.81
N ARG A 602 19.83 -6.46 15.47
CA ARG A 602 20.29 -6.74 14.11
C ARG A 602 19.14 -7.30 13.28
N THR A 603 18.66 -6.54 12.29
CA THR A 603 17.58 -7.00 11.42
C THR A 603 18.08 -7.88 10.27
N GLY A 604 17.62 -9.14 10.25
CA GLY A 604 17.78 -10.05 9.10
C GLY A 604 19.23 -10.35 8.66
N LYS A 605 19.39 -10.71 7.37
CA LYS A 605 20.72 -10.87 6.76
C LYS A 605 21.39 -9.49 6.68
N LYS A 606 22.60 -9.36 7.23
CA LYS A 606 23.42 -8.15 7.15
C LYS A 606 23.56 -7.77 5.68
N VAL A 607 23.03 -6.61 5.30
CA VAL A 607 23.34 -6.01 4.01
C VAL A 607 24.79 -5.55 4.12
N VAL A 608 25.71 -6.31 3.52
CA VAL A 608 27.14 -5.98 3.52
C VAL A 608 27.35 -4.95 2.43
N VAL A 609 27.19 -3.68 2.82
CA VAL A 609 27.49 -2.53 1.95
C VAL A 609 29.01 -2.40 1.82
N THR A 610 29.47 -1.95 0.65
CA THR A 610 30.87 -1.58 0.44
C THR A 610 31.35 -0.62 1.54
N GLU A 611 32.51 -0.89 2.13
CA GLU A 611 33.05 -0.13 3.26
C GLU A 611 33.29 1.35 2.89
N PHE A 612 33.18 2.23 3.88
CA PHE A 612 33.24 3.68 3.66
C PHE A 612 34.56 4.13 3.01
N ASP A 613 35.68 3.53 3.42
CA ASP A 613 37.00 3.86 2.87
C ASP A 613 37.15 3.41 1.41
N ASP A 614 36.57 2.26 1.04
CA ASP A 614 36.55 1.77 -0.34
C ASP A 614 35.69 2.67 -1.24
N LEU A 615 34.52 3.08 -0.75
CA LEU A 615 33.66 4.06 -1.44
C LEU A 615 34.43 5.36 -1.67
N LYS A 616 35.07 5.89 -0.62
CA LYS A 616 35.85 7.13 -0.68
C LYS A 616 37.02 7.03 -1.66
N GLN A 617 37.76 5.93 -1.64
CA GLN A 617 38.89 5.70 -2.53
C GLN A 617 38.44 5.62 -3.99
N TYR A 618 37.37 4.86 -4.27
CA TYR A 618 36.83 4.74 -5.63
C TYR A 618 36.32 6.09 -6.15
N ILE A 619 35.57 6.84 -5.34
CA ILE A 619 35.07 8.18 -5.69
C ILE A 619 36.25 9.12 -5.97
N LYS A 620 37.26 9.16 -5.09
CA LYS A 620 38.46 9.99 -5.31
C LYS A 620 39.20 9.63 -6.59
N GLN A 621 39.38 8.35 -6.89
CA GLN A 621 40.03 7.91 -8.13
C GLN A 621 39.24 8.30 -9.38
N ALA A 622 37.91 8.20 -9.32
CA ALA A 622 37.04 8.60 -10.43
C ALA A 622 37.03 10.12 -10.63
N LEU A 623 37.06 10.90 -9.54
CA LEU A 623 37.05 12.37 -9.57
C LEU A 623 38.43 12.98 -9.87
N ASN A 624 39.54 12.39 -9.41
CA ASN A 624 40.91 12.89 -9.63
C ASN A 624 41.36 12.86 -11.10
N ARG A 625 40.58 12.25 -12.00
CA ARG A 625 40.79 12.42 -13.45
C ARG A 625 40.39 13.82 -13.95
N VAL A 626 39.78 14.65 -13.09
CA VAL A 626 39.37 16.04 -13.37
C VAL A 626 39.49 16.88 -12.09
N THR A 627 40.65 17.50 -11.83
CA THR A 627 40.75 18.63 -10.89
C THR A 627 40.69 19.95 -11.64
N PRO A 628 39.68 20.78 -11.36
CA PRO A 628 39.85 22.23 -11.29
C PRO A 628 39.51 22.72 -9.86
N GLN A 629 40.55 23.24 -9.20
CA GLN A 629 40.56 24.19 -8.07
C GLN A 629 39.59 23.95 -6.88
N GLU A 630 40.17 23.43 -5.81
CA GLU A 630 39.64 23.52 -4.44
C GLU A 630 39.51 25.00 -4.02
N ALA A 631 38.28 25.49 -3.91
CA ALA A 631 37.99 26.68 -3.12
C ALA A 631 37.79 26.24 -1.67
N TYR A 632 38.86 26.34 -0.88
CA TYR A 632 38.76 26.45 0.58
C TYR A 632 38.00 27.73 0.91
N HIS A 633 36.94 27.61 1.72
CA HIS A 633 36.50 28.70 2.58
C HIS A 633 36.27 28.14 3.98
N GLU A 634 36.89 28.85 4.93
CA GLU A 634 36.91 28.67 6.38
C GLU A 634 35.53 28.56 7.04
#